data_AF-A0A2V0NPQ9-F1
#
_entry.id   AF-A0A2V0NPQ9-F1
#
_cell.length_a   1.000
_cell.length_b   1.000
_cell.length_c   1.000
_cell.angle_alpha   90.00
_cell.angle_beta   90.00
_cell.angle_gamma   90.00
#
_symmetry.space_group_name_H-M   'P 1'
#
loop_
_entity.id
_entity.type
_entity.pdbx_description
1 polymer ?
#
loop_
_entity_poly.entity_id
_entity_poly.type
_entity_poly.pdbx_seq_one_letter_code
_entity_poly.pdbx_strand_id
1 'polypeptide(L)'
;MAAEAETQAAAVLEQLQRVGAKMFFEKQLTSSDVSASGRVVVPKAVAETYFPRLDTPTGMTLSVEDADGDLHSLKWRFWINNQSRMYLLEGTAPLQHRYHLKMGDVLVFAQKDDRDKTIVLAGRPATRADAARKAAQRRPSPTPAGGSGKGGGKGSKDSQKAAKERSRRAALRRYGLAPEDVEPPADGVFRAAAAEGLADSPHAVSQVRAGRWLASINLTGEVYQAYFQTEAEAADAIALAGLSQPELTA
;
A
#
# COMPACT_ATOMS: atom_id res chain seq x y z
N MET A 1 10.13 -30.86 5.92
CA MET A 1 10.41 -29.42 6.08
C MET A 1 11.21 -28.82 4.93
N ALA A 2 12.56 -28.77 4.92
CA ALA A 2 13.26 -28.06 3.83
C ALA A 2 13.10 -28.73 2.45
N ALA A 3 13.32 -30.04 2.35
CA ALA A 3 13.11 -30.77 1.09
C ALA A 3 11.65 -30.73 0.61
N GLU A 4 10.71 -30.72 1.55
CA GLU A 4 9.28 -30.63 1.28
C GLU A 4 8.87 -29.25 0.75
N ALA A 5 9.44 -28.18 1.30
CA ALA A 5 9.24 -26.81 0.80
C ALA A 5 9.80 -26.64 -0.62
N GLU A 6 10.96 -27.23 -0.93
CA GLU A 6 11.51 -27.26 -2.29
C GLU A 6 10.60 -28.03 -3.25
N THR A 7 10.09 -29.20 -2.84
CA THR A 7 9.14 -29.97 -3.66
C THR A 7 7.85 -29.20 -3.90
N GLN A 8 7.29 -28.55 -2.87
CA GLN A 8 6.08 -27.75 -3.01
C GLN A 8 6.30 -26.52 -3.90
N ALA A 9 7.46 -25.85 -3.77
CA ALA A 9 7.84 -24.74 -4.64
C ALA A 9 7.95 -25.19 -6.12
N ALA A 10 8.55 -26.35 -6.37
CA ALA A 10 8.64 -26.93 -7.72
C ALA A 10 7.25 -27.29 -8.28
N ALA A 11 6.38 -27.87 -7.44
CA ALA A 11 5.01 -28.24 -7.85
C ALA A 11 4.19 -27.01 -8.28
N VAL A 12 4.35 -25.87 -7.59
CA VAL A 12 3.69 -24.61 -7.97
C VAL A 12 4.18 -24.11 -9.32
N LEU A 13 5.48 -24.18 -9.61
CA LEU A 13 6.02 -23.81 -10.92
C LEU A 13 5.50 -24.73 -12.03
N GLU A 14 5.40 -26.03 -11.77
CA GLU A 14 4.84 -26.99 -12.72
C GLU A 14 3.34 -26.72 -12.95
N GLN A 15 2.58 -26.40 -11.90
CA GLN A 15 1.18 -26.02 -12.01
C GLN A 15 1.00 -24.77 -12.89
N LEU A 16 1.83 -23.73 -12.69
CA LEU A 16 1.82 -22.54 -13.53
C LEU A 16 2.10 -22.87 -15.01
N GLN A 17 3.05 -23.78 -15.28
CA GLN A 17 3.34 -24.23 -16.65
C GLN A 17 2.14 -24.98 -17.27
N ARG A 18 1.44 -25.82 -16.50
CA ARG A 18 0.26 -26.54 -16.98
C ARG A 18 -0.86 -25.61 -17.42
N VAL A 19 -1.04 -24.47 -16.73
CA VAL A 19 -2.01 -23.44 -17.10
C VAL A 19 -1.47 -22.43 -18.14
N GLY A 20 -0.30 -22.71 -18.73
CA GLY A 20 0.33 -21.86 -19.75
C GLY A 20 0.84 -20.52 -19.22
N ALA A 21 1.04 -20.39 -17.91
CA ALA A 21 1.49 -19.17 -17.27
C ALA A 21 3.00 -19.16 -17.02
N LYS A 22 3.67 -18.07 -17.42
CA LYS A 22 5.10 -17.85 -17.18
C LYS A 22 5.30 -16.89 -16.02
N MET A 23 6.03 -17.34 -15.00
CA MET A 23 6.43 -16.50 -13.87
C MET A 23 7.29 -15.32 -14.34
N PHE A 24 6.98 -14.12 -13.85
CA PHE A 24 7.73 -12.89 -14.12
C PHE A 24 8.22 -12.17 -12.86
N PHE A 25 7.64 -12.44 -11.69
CA PHE A 25 8.02 -11.81 -10.44
C PHE A 25 7.69 -12.69 -9.23
N GLU A 26 8.53 -12.63 -8.20
CA GLU A 26 8.30 -13.27 -6.91
C GLU A 26 8.39 -12.24 -5.80
N LYS A 27 7.37 -12.23 -4.95
CA LYS A 27 7.30 -11.38 -3.78
C LYS A 27 7.43 -12.23 -2.53
N GLN A 28 8.55 -12.10 -1.83
CA GLN A 28 8.64 -12.57 -0.45
C GLN A 28 7.76 -11.67 0.44
N LEU A 29 6.80 -12.28 1.12
CA LEU A 29 5.80 -11.56 1.90
C LEU A 29 6.39 -11.05 3.21
N THR A 30 6.28 -9.76 3.44
CA THR A 30 6.62 -9.09 4.69
C THR A 30 5.43 -9.09 5.65
N SER A 31 5.64 -8.70 6.91
CA SER A 31 4.56 -8.57 7.89
C SER A 31 3.43 -7.64 7.43
N SER A 32 3.75 -6.57 6.69
CA SER A 32 2.73 -5.68 6.13
C SER A 32 1.91 -6.31 5.00
N ASP A 33 2.53 -7.20 4.21
CA ASP A 33 1.85 -7.84 3.08
C ASP A 33 0.81 -8.87 3.56
N VAL A 34 1.08 -9.55 4.69
CA VAL A 34 0.16 -10.53 5.34
C VAL A 34 -0.76 -9.91 6.39
N SER A 35 -0.86 -8.58 6.43
CA SER A 35 -1.83 -7.90 7.30
C SER A 35 -3.27 -8.16 6.84
N ALA A 36 -4.26 -7.86 7.68
CA ALA A 36 -5.68 -7.96 7.34
C ALA A 36 -6.06 -7.18 6.06
N SER A 37 -5.30 -6.14 5.71
CA SER A 37 -5.53 -5.36 4.49
C SER A 37 -5.11 -6.08 3.20
N GLY A 38 -4.24 -7.09 3.28
CA GLY A 38 -3.70 -7.81 2.13
C GLY A 38 -3.15 -6.87 1.06
N ARG A 39 -2.33 -5.89 1.45
CA ARG A 39 -1.73 -4.92 0.54
C ARG A 39 -0.31 -5.36 0.20
N VAL A 40 -0.09 -5.77 -1.06
CA VAL A 40 1.21 -6.17 -1.57
C VAL A 40 1.82 -5.04 -2.41
N VAL A 41 3.02 -4.59 -2.03
CA VAL A 41 3.78 -3.63 -2.84
C VAL A 41 4.48 -4.34 -4.00
N VAL A 42 4.24 -3.87 -5.22
CA VAL A 42 4.87 -4.37 -6.46
C VAL A 42 5.99 -3.40 -6.88
N PRO A 43 7.22 -3.89 -7.15
CA PRO A 43 8.31 -3.04 -7.64
C PRO A 43 7.94 -2.30 -8.93
N LYS A 44 8.29 -1.01 -9.02
CA LYS A 44 7.93 -0.16 -10.17
C LYS A 44 8.28 -0.77 -11.53
N ALA A 45 9.49 -1.30 -11.69
CA ALA A 45 9.94 -1.90 -12.95
C ALA A 45 9.06 -3.10 -13.37
N VAL A 46 8.62 -3.91 -12.40
CA VAL A 46 7.69 -5.02 -12.64
C VAL A 46 6.31 -4.48 -12.98
N ALA A 47 5.80 -3.53 -12.19
CA ALA A 47 4.50 -2.92 -12.38
C ALA A 47 4.33 -2.30 -13.77
N GLU A 48 5.29 -1.51 -14.23
CA GLU A 48 5.22 -0.81 -15.52
C GLU A 48 5.46 -1.74 -16.73
N THR A 49 6.01 -2.94 -16.51
CA THR A 49 6.30 -3.91 -17.59
C THR A 49 5.18 -4.92 -17.78
N TYR A 50 4.64 -5.46 -16.68
CA TYR A 50 3.77 -6.64 -16.72
C TYR A 50 2.30 -6.36 -16.41
N PHE A 51 2.00 -5.27 -15.69
CA PHE A 51 0.64 -4.95 -15.29
C PHE A 51 -0.01 -3.93 -16.24
N PRO A 52 -1.35 -3.88 -16.29
CA PRO A 52 -2.06 -2.81 -16.97
C PRO A 52 -1.60 -1.44 -16.49
N ARG A 53 -1.40 -0.52 -17.44
CA ARG A 53 -0.98 0.84 -17.15
C ARG A 53 -2.06 1.56 -16.37
N LEU A 54 -1.64 2.28 -15.33
CA LEU A 54 -2.50 3.14 -14.53
C LEU A 54 -2.23 4.60 -14.85
N ASP A 55 -3.29 5.33 -15.17
CA ASP A 55 -3.22 6.78 -15.39
C ASP A 55 -3.56 7.58 -14.12
N THR A 56 -4.42 7.03 -13.24
CA THR A 56 -4.84 7.66 -11.99
C THR A 56 -4.42 6.85 -10.74
N PRO A 57 -4.17 7.50 -9.58
CA PRO A 57 -3.76 6.81 -8.34
C PRO A 57 -4.86 5.96 -7.71
N THR A 58 -6.12 6.24 -8.04
CA THR A 58 -7.27 5.44 -7.62
C THR A 58 -7.15 4.01 -8.18
N GLY A 59 -6.53 3.87 -9.34
CA GLY A 59 -6.25 2.60 -9.96
C GLY A 59 -7.48 2.01 -10.66
N MET A 60 -7.51 0.68 -10.73
CA MET A 60 -8.61 -0.09 -11.31
C MET A 60 -8.80 -1.41 -10.58
N THR A 61 -9.95 -2.04 -10.77
CA THR A 61 -10.14 -3.45 -10.42
C THR A 61 -9.38 -4.30 -11.44
N LEU A 62 -8.55 -5.21 -10.94
CA LEU A 62 -7.78 -6.16 -11.72
C LEU A 62 -8.33 -7.56 -11.45
N SER A 63 -8.84 -8.20 -12.48
CA SER A 63 -9.17 -9.62 -12.44
C SER A 63 -7.88 -10.42 -12.61
N VAL A 64 -7.61 -11.32 -11.66
CA VAL A 64 -6.49 -12.26 -11.73
C VAL A 64 -7.03 -13.68 -11.56
N GLU A 65 -6.32 -14.66 -12.11
CA GLU A 65 -6.57 -16.06 -11.79
C GLU A 65 -5.61 -16.53 -10.70
N ASP A 66 -6.02 -17.55 -9.96
CA ASP A 66 -5.08 -18.33 -9.17
C ASP A 66 -4.58 -19.57 -9.95
N ALA A 67 -3.65 -20.33 -9.38
CA ALA A 67 -3.07 -21.49 -10.05
C ALA A 67 -4.09 -22.63 -10.30
N ASP A 68 -5.24 -22.61 -9.61
CA ASP A 68 -6.34 -23.57 -9.81
C ASP A 68 -7.33 -23.10 -10.88
N GLY A 69 -7.20 -21.85 -11.35
CA GLY A 69 -8.06 -21.22 -12.35
C GLY A 69 -9.23 -20.42 -11.76
N ASP A 70 -9.30 -20.26 -10.43
CA ASP A 70 -10.34 -19.44 -9.81
C ASP A 70 -10.04 -17.96 -10.01
N LEU A 71 -11.09 -17.17 -10.27
CA LEU A 71 -10.98 -15.73 -10.52
C LEU A 71 -11.06 -14.93 -9.22
N HIS A 72 -10.14 -13.97 -9.07
CA HIS A 72 -10.06 -13.06 -7.94
C HIS A 72 -10.08 -11.60 -8.42
N SER A 73 -10.90 -10.77 -7.78
CA SER A 73 -10.96 -9.34 -8.05
C SER A 73 -10.13 -8.55 -7.03
N LEU A 74 -9.04 -7.95 -7.50
CA LEU A 74 -8.10 -7.20 -6.68
C LEU A 74 -8.10 -5.71 -7.06
N LYS A 75 -7.68 -4.83 -6.16
CA LYS A 75 -7.49 -3.40 -6.50
C LYS A 75 -6.04 -3.16 -6.92
N TRP A 76 -5.83 -2.83 -8.19
CA TRP A 76 -4.52 -2.46 -8.73
C TRP A 76 -4.40 -0.95 -8.80
N ARG A 77 -3.49 -0.36 -8.00
CA ARG A 77 -3.38 1.10 -7.89
C ARG A 77 -1.95 1.57 -7.61
N PHE A 78 -1.75 2.88 -7.55
CA PHE A 78 -0.48 3.43 -7.07
C PHE A 78 -0.67 4.59 -6.10
N TRP A 79 0.28 4.77 -5.20
CA TRP A 79 0.46 5.98 -4.42
C TRP A 79 1.51 6.87 -5.07
N ILE A 80 1.27 8.18 -5.02
CA ILE A 80 2.30 9.15 -5.39
C ILE A 80 3.32 9.18 -4.27
N ASN A 81 4.58 8.86 -4.60
CA ASN A 81 5.69 8.86 -3.66
C ASN A 81 6.81 9.74 -4.22
N ASN A 82 7.00 10.92 -3.60
CA ASN A 82 7.80 12.00 -4.14
C ASN A 82 7.35 12.31 -5.58
N GLN A 83 8.28 12.26 -6.54
CA GLN A 83 8.01 12.47 -7.95
C GLN A 83 7.72 11.16 -8.72
N SER A 84 7.63 10.03 -8.03
CA SER A 84 7.42 8.70 -8.62
C SER A 84 6.11 8.07 -8.12
N ARG A 85 5.92 6.80 -8.43
CA ARG A 85 4.78 5.97 -8.07
C ARG A 85 5.25 4.77 -7.24
N MET A 86 4.48 4.42 -6.21
CA MET A 86 4.58 3.16 -5.48
C MET A 86 3.33 2.35 -5.81
N TYR A 87 3.49 1.19 -6.43
CA TYR A 87 2.37 0.37 -6.89
C TYR A 87 1.93 -0.62 -5.82
N LEU A 88 0.62 -0.79 -5.67
CA LEU A 88 0.00 -1.65 -4.69
C LEU A 88 -1.05 -2.54 -5.36
N LEU A 89 -1.05 -3.80 -4.96
CA LEU A 89 -2.13 -4.73 -5.17
C LEU A 89 -2.84 -4.92 -3.83
N GLU A 90 -4.07 -4.44 -3.71
CA GLU A 90 -4.86 -4.52 -2.49
C GLU A 90 -5.92 -5.63 -2.60
N GLY A 91 -6.31 -6.20 -1.46
CA GLY A 91 -7.30 -7.27 -1.40
C GLY A 91 -6.72 -8.67 -1.60
N THR A 92 -5.41 -8.87 -1.46
CA THR A 92 -4.79 -10.19 -1.66
C THR A 92 -4.98 -11.15 -0.48
N ALA A 93 -5.53 -10.68 0.65
CA ALA A 93 -5.63 -11.49 1.87
C ALA A 93 -6.39 -12.82 1.65
N PRO A 94 -7.55 -12.87 0.98
CA PRO A 94 -8.23 -14.14 0.72
C PRO A 94 -7.39 -15.13 -0.08
N LEU A 95 -6.66 -14.65 -1.10
CA LEU A 95 -5.76 -15.47 -1.91
C LEU A 95 -4.56 -15.98 -1.10
N GLN A 96 -3.99 -15.14 -0.25
CA GLN A 96 -2.92 -15.55 0.67
C GLN A 96 -3.42 -16.63 1.66
N HIS A 97 -4.65 -16.48 2.18
CA HIS A 97 -5.26 -17.47 3.07
C HIS A 97 -5.52 -18.80 2.37
N ARG A 98 -5.98 -18.78 1.11
CA ARG A 98 -6.17 -19.98 0.28
C ARG A 98 -4.89 -20.79 0.14
N TYR A 99 -3.76 -20.12 -0.04
CA TYR A 99 -2.45 -20.75 -0.14
C TYR A 99 -1.74 -20.96 1.20
N HIS A 100 -2.40 -20.66 2.32
CA HIS A 100 -1.84 -20.75 3.67
C HIS A 100 -0.52 -19.98 3.85
N LEU A 101 -0.38 -18.85 3.17
CA LEU A 101 0.85 -18.05 3.19
C LEU A 101 0.99 -17.29 4.49
N LYS A 102 2.22 -17.26 5.01
CA LYS A 102 2.64 -16.46 6.17
C LYS A 102 3.81 -15.55 5.80
N MET A 103 4.19 -14.69 6.74
CA MET A 103 5.40 -13.87 6.59
C MET A 103 6.61 -14.75 6.23
N GLY A 104 7.35 -14.33 5.21
CA GLY A 104 8.52 -15.01 4.69
C GLY A 104 8.23 -15.94 3.50
N ASP A 105 6.99 -16.39 3.33
CA ASP A 105 6.58 -17.17 2.15
C ASP A 105 6.49 -16.30 0.90
N VAL A 106 6.25 -16.93 -0.26
CA VAL A 106 6.36 -16.27 -1.55
C VAL A 106 5.03 -16.26 -2.28
N LEU A 107 4.60 -15.07 -2.65
CA LEU A 107 3.56 -14.84 -3.65
C LEU A 107 4.23 -14.75 -5.03
N VAL A 108 3.89 -15.68 -5.91
CA VAL A 108 4.40 -15.81 -7.27
C VAL A 108 3.45 -15.10 -8.23
N PHE A 109 4.01 -14.28 -9.10
CA PHE A 109 3.29 -13.57 -10.15
C PHE A 109 3.70 -14.16 -11.51
N ALA A 110 2.71 -14.64 -12.24
CA ALA A 110 2.85 -15.21 -13.55
C ALA A 110 1.87 -14.59 -14.53
N GLN A 111 2.12 -14.76 -15.82
CA GLN A 111 1.29 -14.24 -16.89
C GLN A 111 1.09 -15.31 -17.95
N LYS A 112 -0.15 -15.55 -18.35
CA LYS A 112 -0.46 -16.38 -19.51
C LYS A 112 -0.08 -15.64 -20.79
N ASP A 113 0.36 -16.38 -21.80
CA ASP A 113 0.60 -15.85 -23.14
C ASP A 113 -0.69 -15.84 -23.98
N ASP A 114 -1.77 -15.33 -23.39
CA ASP A 114 -3.05 -15.13 -24.06
C ASP A 114 -3.18 -13.67 -24.53
N ARG A 115 -4.26 -13.37 -25.26
CA ARG A 115 -4.51 -12.03 -25.81
C ARG A 115 -4.62 -10.97 -24.71
N ASP A 116 -5.18 -11.35 -23.57
CA ASP A 116 -5.50 -10.45 -22.46
C ASP A 116 -4.34 -10.35 -21.44
N LYS A 117 -3.28 -11.12 -21.65
CA LYS A 117 -2.11 -11.23 -20.77
C LYS A 117 -2.52 -11.51 -19.32
N THR A 118 -3.39 -12.50 -19.15
CA THR A 118 -4.01 -12.83 -17.86
C THR A 118 -2.95 -13.05 -16.79
N ILE A 119 -3.08 -12.31 -15.68
CA ILE A 119 -2.19 -12.43 -14.53
C ILE A 119 -2.67 -13.60 -13.67
N VAL A 120 -1.73 -14.48 -13.34
CA VAL A 120 -1.94 -15.63 -12.45
C VAL A 120 -1.13 -15.42 -11.17
N LEU A 121 -1.77 -15.59 -10.02
CA LEU A 121 -1.12 -15.54 -8.70
C LEU A 121 -1.08 -16.93 -8.07
N ALA A 122 0.07 -17.31 -7.54
CA ALA A 122 0.23 -18.58 -6.84
C ALA A 122 1.02 -18.39 -5.55
N GLY A 123 0.75 -19.23 -4.55
CA GLY A 123 1.48 -19.22 -3.29
C GLY A 123 2.40 -20.42 -3.13
N ARG A 124 3.61 -20.20 -2.61
CA ARG A 124 4.53 -21.28 -2.23
C ARG A 124 5.24 -20.97 -0.91
N PRO A 125 5.66 -21.98 -0.14
CA PRO A 125 6.48 -21.77 1.04
C PRO A 125 7.84 -21.19 0.67
N ALA A 126 8.51 -20.57 1.65
CA ALA A 126 9.88 -20.12 1.51
C ALA A 126 10.85 -21.31 1.32
N THR A 127 11.75 -21.19 0.35
CA THR A 127 12.87 -22.13 0.12
C THR A 127 14.12 -21.70 0.87
N ARG A 128 15.17 -22.53 0.85
CA ARG A 128 16.47 -22.12 1.44
C ARG A 128 17.06 -20.90 0.73
N ALA A 129 16.84 -20.78 -0.57
CA ALA A 129 17.30 -19.63 -1.35
C ALA A 129 16.59 -18.34 -0.94
N ASP A 130 15.30 -18.41 -0.59
CA ASP A 130 14.54 -17.25 -0.12
C ASP A 130 15.00 -16.78 1.26
N ALA A 131 15.37 -17.72 2.15
CA ALA A 131 15.91 -17.39 3.47
C ALA A 131 17.30 -16.72 3.39
N ALA A 132 18.10 -17.04 2.37
CA ALA A 132 19.41 -16.43 2.16
C ALA A 132 19.33 -15.04 1.49
N ARG A 133 18.20 -14.70 0.86
CA ARG A 133 18.00 -13.36 0.29
C ARG A 133 17.89 -12.33 1.40
N LYS A 134 18.83 -11.38 1.44
CA LYS A 134 18.70 -10.19 2.30
C LYS A 134 17.51 -9.37 1.81
N ALA A 135 16.70 -8.90 2.76
CA ALA A 135 15.65 -7.92 2.48
C ALA A 135 16.23 -6.76 1.65
N ALA A 136 15.51 -6.37 0.60
CA ALA A 136 15.94 -5.28 -0.27
C ALA A 136 16.24 -4.04 0.61
N GLN A 137 17.52 -3.63 0.66
CA GLN A 137 17.91 -2.46 1.43
C GLN A 137 17.13 -1.27 0.89
N ARG A 138 16.46 -0.52 1.79
CA ARG A 138 15.84 0.76 1.45
C ARG A 138 16.95 1.66 0.93
N ARG A 139 17.09 1.77 -0.40
CA ARG A 139 17.93 2.81 -0.98
C ARG A 139 17.32 4.13 -0.53
N PRO A 140 18.10 5.03 0.10
CA PRO A 140 17.59 6.35 0.42
C PRO A 140 17.04 6.98 -0.87
N SER A 141 15.85 7.57 -0.78
CA SER A 141 15.22 8.26 -1.89
C SER A 141 16.25 9.20 -2.52
N PRO A 142 16.44 9.21 -3.85
CA PRO A 142 17.25 10.24 -4.46
C PRO A 142 16.59 11.58 -4.12
N THR A 143 17.23 12.34 -3.25
CA THR A 143 16.98 13.77 -3.13
C THR A 143 17.14 14.35 -4.53
N PRO A 144 16.23 15.23 -4.99
CA PRO A 144 16.31 15.75 -6.35
C PRO A 144 17.68 16.41 -6.55
N ALA A 145 18.44 15.90 -7.51
CA ALA A 145 19.70 16.48 -7.93
C ALA A 145 19.44 17.87 -8.50
N GLY A 146 19.82 18.90 -7.75
CA GLY A 146 19.70 20.28 -8.15
C GLY A 146 20.27 21.20 -7.07
N GLY A 147 21.56 21.51 -7.16
CA GLY A 147 22.20 22.55 -6.37
C GLY A 147 23.49 22.09 -5.67
N SER A 148 24.62 22.28 -6.34
CA SER A 148 25.91 22.46 -5.68
C SER A 148 25.78 23.62 -4.68
N GLY A 149 25.80 23.31 -3.38
CA GLY A 149 25.68 24.30 -2.31
C GLY A 149 25.99 23.68 -0.95
N LYS A 150 27.26 23.76 -0.55
CA LYS A 150 27.73 23.51 0.81
C LYS A 150 27.06 24.54 1.73
N GLY A 151 26.19 24.12 2.66
CA GLY A 151 25.53 25.03 3.60
C GLY A 151 24.46 24.34 4.45
N GLY A 152 24.90 23.59 5.47
CA GLY A 152 24.00 22.96 6.43
C GLY A 152 23.41 23.97 7.42
N GLY A 153 22.21 24.44 7.15
CA GLY A 153 21.31 24.99 8.16
C GLY A 153 20.12 24.04 8.33
N LYS A 154 19.93 23.44 9.51
CA LYS A 154 18.67 22.76 9.84
C LYS A 154 17.58 23.82 9.87
N GLY A 155 16.89 24.02 8.75
CA GLY A 155 15.68 24.85 8.71
C GLY A 155 14.68 24.37 9.76
N SER A 156 13.89 25.31 10.30
CA SER A 156 12.87 25.02 11.31
C SER A 156 11.92 23.90 10.85
N LYS A 157 11.29 23.17 11.79
CA LYS A 157 10.30 22.12 11.46
C LYS A 157 9.23 22.63 10.48
N ASP A 158 8.83 23.89 10.60
CA ASP A 158 7.84 24.52 9.71
C ASP A 158 8.35 24.71 8.28
N SER A 159 9.60 25.13 8.12
CA SER A 159 10.21 25.28 6.79
C SER A 159 10.30 23.94 6.04
N GLN A 160 10.61 22.86 6.76
CA GLN A 160 10.67 21.50 6.22
C GLN A 160 9.27 20.98 5.84
N LYS A 161 8.25 21.26 6.67
CA LYS A 161 6.86 20.89 6.40
C LYS A 161 6.32 21.61 5.16
N ALA A 162 6.59 22.91 5.03
CA ALA A 162 6.20 23.70 3.87
C ALA A 162 6.89 23.23 2.58
N ALA A 163 8.18 22.87 2.64
CA ALA A 163 8.90 22.31 1.49
C ALA A 163 8.32 20.96 1.05
N LYS A 164 7.98 20.09 2.01
CA LYS A 164 7.34 18.79 1.73
C LYS A 164 5.97 18.97 1.07
N GLU A 165 5.16 19.93 1.55
CA GLU A 165 3.85 20.22 0.96
C GLU A 165 3.95 20.79 -0.46
N ARG A 166 4.89 21.72 -0.71
CA ARG A 166 5.17 22.20 -2.07
C ARG A 166 5.59 21.07 -3.00
N SER A 167 6.46 20.17 -2.54
CA SER A 167 6.89 19.00 -3.31
C SER A 167 5.73 18.04 -3.59
N ARG A 168 4.84 17.83 -2.62
CA ARG A 168 3.63 17.01 -2.76
C ARG A 168 2.70 17.60 -3.84
N ARG A 169 2.40 18.90 -3.75
CA ARG A 169 1.58 19.61 -4.76
C ARG A 169 2.21 19.56 -6.15
N ALA A 170 3.53 19.73 -6.26
CA ALA A 170 4.22 19.64 -7.54
C ALA A 170 4.14 18.23 -8.15
N ALA A 171 4.24 17.18 -7.33
CA ALA A 171 4.08 15.80 -7.79
C ALA A 171 2.67 15.52 -8.29
N LEU A 172 1.65 16.02 -7.58
CA LEU A 172 0.24 15.87 -7.96
C LEU A 172 -0.07 16.52 -9.30
N ARG A 173 0.44 17.73 -9.52
CA ARG A 173 0.28 18.45 -10.80
C ARG A 173 0.83 17.66 -12.00
N ARG A 174 1.86 16.82 -11.83
CA ARG A 174 2.37 15.97 -12.93
C ARG A 174 1.36 14.92 -13.40
N TYR A 175 0.42 14.56 -12.54
CA TYR A 175 -0.62 13.59 -12.83
C TYR A 175 -1.99 14.25 -13.04
N GLY A 176 -2.05 15.59 -13.13
CA GLY A 176 -3.29 16.32 -13.32
C GLY A 176 -4.26 16.26 -12.13
N LEU A 177 -3.74 16.01 -10.92
CA LEU A 177 -4.56 15.84 -9.72
C LEU A 177 -4.43 17.02 -8.78
N ALA A 178 -5.53 17.36 -8.09
CA ALA A 178 -5.52 18.25 -6.95
C ALA A 178 -5.30 17.46 -5.64
N PRO A 179 -4.79 18.08 -4.57
CA PRO A 179 -4.60 17.43 -3.26
C PRO A 179 -5.85 16.72 -2.73
N GLU A 180 -7.02 17.27 -3.00
CA GLU A 180 -8.34 16.76 -2.64
C GLU A 180 -8.76 15.51 -3.42
N ASP A 181 -8.17 15.24 -4.59
CA ASP A 181 -8.46 14.04 -5.40
C ASP A 181 -7.68 12.82 -4.91
N VAL A 182 -6.68 13.02 -4.04
CA VAL A 182 -5.87 11.93 -3.50
C VAL A 182 -6.61 11.27 -2.36
N GLU A 183 -7.08 10.06 -2.62
CA GLU A 183 -7.69 9.23 -1.59
C GLU A 183 -6.71 9.04 -0.41
N PRO A 184 -7.09 9.45 0.82
CA PRO A 184 -6.22 9.33 1.97
C PRO A 184 -5.99 7.85 2.34
N PRO A 185 -4.81 7.50 2.89
CA PRO A 185 -4.53 6.13 3.27
C PRO A 185 -5.37 5.73 4.48
N ALA A 186 -6.25 4.74 4.31
CA ALA A 186 -6.89 4.09 5.46
C ALA A 186 -5.95 3.05 6.04
N ASP A 187 -4.99 3.52 6.82
CA ASP A 187 -4.05 2.70 7.58
C ASP A 187 -4.23 2.83 9.09
N GLY A 188 -5.22 3.62 9.53
CA GLY A 188 -5.48 3.88 10.95
C GLY A 188 -4.35 4.64 11.66
N VAL A 189 -3.35 5.15 10.94
CA VAL A 189 -2.20 5.82 11.55
C VAL A 189 -2.51 7.31 11.73
N PHE A 190 -2.59 7.73 12.99
CA PHE A 190 -2.78 9.13 13.38
C PHE A 190 -1.57 9.99 12.99
N ARG A 191 -1.83 11.05 12.24
CA ARG A 191 -0.84 12.01 11.77
C ARG A 191 -1.26 13.42 12.13
N ALA A 192 -0.30 14.25 12.54
CA ALA A 192 -0.58 15.64 12.87
C ALA A 192 -1.17 16.39 11.65
N ALA A 193 -2.37 16.93 11.83
CA ALA A 193 -3.04 17.78 10.87
C ALA A 193 -2.58 19.23 11.06
N ALA A 194 -2.06 19.85 9.99
CA ALA A 194 -1.85 21.29 9.97
C ALA A 194 -3.13 21.93 9.48
N ALA A 195 -3.97 22.38 10.40
CA ALA A 195 -5.08 23.21 10.00
C ALA A 195 -5.22 24.36 10.98
N GLU A 196 -5.02 25.57 10.45
CA GLU A 196 -5.40 26.80 11.13
C GLU A 196 -6.90 26.72 11.44
N GLY A 197 -7.28 26.95 12.70
CA GLY A 197 -8.67 26.88 13.15
C GLY A 197 -9.15 25.51 13.65
N LEU A 198 -8.33 24.46 13.59
CA LEU A 198 -8.68 23.14 14.15
C LEU A 198 -8.18 22.90 15.58
N ALA A 199 -7.43 23.84 16.16
CA ALA A 199 -6.82 23.70 17.50
C ALA A 199 -7.83 23.48 18.64
N ASP A 200 -9.11 23.86 18.45
CA ASP A 200 -10.21 23.66 19.40
C ASP A 200 -11.22 22.59 18.94
N SER A 201 -10.93 21.86 17.85
CA SER A 201 -11.86 20.85 17.35
C SER A 201 -11.97 19.67 18.31
N PRO A 202 -13.19 19.21 18.66
CA PRO A 202 -13.38 18.07 19.53
C PRO A 202 -12.99 16.76 18.84
N HIS A 203 -12.86 15.69 19.62
CA HIS A 203 -12.71 14.34 19.08
C HIS A 203 -13.94 13.99 18.24
N ALA A 204 -13.74 13.60 16.99
CA ALA A 204 -14.85 13.37 16.07
C ALA A 204 -14.52 12.29 15.04
N VAL A 205 -15.53 11.49 14.72
CA VAL A 205 -15.56 10.64 13.53
C VAL A 205 -16.44 11.31 12.49
N SER A 206 -15.95 11.41 11.26
CA SER A 206 -16.72 11.99 10.15
C SER A 206 -16.46 11.23 8.86
N GLN A 207 -17.48 11.13 8.01
CA GLN A 207 -17.30 10.56 6.68
C GLN A 207 -16.67 11.61 5.76
N VAL A 208 -15.59 11.23 5.07
CA VAL A 208 -14.94 12.08 4.06
C VAL A 208 -15.20 11.52 2.65
N ARG A 209 -14.81 12.29 1.62
CA ARG A 209 -14.93 11.88 0.22
C ARG A 209 -14.30 10.49 -0.03
N ALA A 210 -14.83 9.79 -1.03
CA ALA A 210 -14.46 8.41 -1.38
C ALA A 210 -14.85 7.34 -0.34
N GLY A 211 -15.82 7.62 0.53
CA GLY A 211 -16.39 6.63 1.46
C GLY A 211 -15.45 6.25 2.62
N ARG A 212 -14.42 7.08 2.89
CA ARG A 212 -13.50 6.88 4.01
C ARG A 212 -14.06 7.52 5.27
N TRP A 213 -13.64 6.98 6.42
CA TRP A 213 -13.97 7.52 7.73
C TRP A 213 -12.75 8.20 8.33
N LEU A 214 -12.88 9.45 8.74
CA LEU A 214 -11.83 10.25 9.37
C LEU A 214 -12.07 10.29 10.88
N ALA A 215 -11.12 9.78 11.65
CA ALA A 215 -11.04 10.05 13.08
C ALA A 215 -10.09 11.23 13.32
N SER A 216 -10.58 12.24 14.03
CA SER A 216 -9.78 13.38 14.50
C SER A 216 -9.70 13.34 16.01
N ILE A 217 -8.48 13.43 16.55
CA ILE A 217 -8.23 13.59 17.99
C ILE A 217 -7.44 14.87 18.25
N ASN A 218 -7.83 15.61 19.28
CA ASN A 218 -7.12 16.80 19.71
C ASN A 218 -6.35 16.52 21.00
N LEU A 219 -5.03 16.57 20.92
CA LEU A 219 -4.14 16.36 22.05
C LEU A 219 -3.45 17.68 22.35
N THR A 220 -3.82 18.33 23.45
CA THR A 220 -3.16 19.56 23.93
C THR A 220 -3.09 20.68 22.88
N GLY A 221 -4.13 20.85 22.05
CA GLY A 221 -4.21 21.86 20.99
C GLY A 221 -3.58 21.45 19.66
N GLU A 222 -3.05 20.23 19.56
CA GLU A 222 -2.60 19.62 18.31
C GLU A 222 -3.60 18.58 17.83
N VAL A 223 -4.09 18.74 16.60
CA VAL A 223 -5.00 17.77 15.99
C VAL A 223 -4.23 16.68 15.27
N TYR A 224 -4.60 15.43 15.54
CA TYR A 224 -4.13 14.24 14.85
C TYR A 224 -5.29 13.58 14.12
N GLN A 225 -5.03 13.17 12.89
CA GLN A 225 -6.03 12.60 11.99
C GLN A 225 -5.59 11.24 11.45
N ALA A 226 -6.52 10.29 11.43
CA ALA A 226 -6.36 8.97 10.83
C ALA A 226 -7.57 8.64 9.96
N TYR A 227 -7.36 7.86 8.91
CA TYR A 227 -8.43 7.42 8.02
C TYR A 227 -8.65 5.91 8.17
N PHE A 228 -9.90 5.48 8.01
CA PHE A 228 -10.38 4.12 8.22
C PHE A 228 -11.31 3.67 7.08
N GLN A 229 -11.53 2.35 6.98
CA GLN A 229 -12.44 1.80 5.97
C GLN A 229 -13.89 1.88 6.42
N THR A 230 -14.12 1.69 7.72
CA THR A 230 -15.47 1.66 8.31
C THR A 230 -15.59 2.67 9.44
N GLU A 231 -16.83 3.06 9.74
CA GLU A 231 -17.16 3.93 10.88
C GLU A 231 -16.75 3.28 12.20
N ALA A 232 -17.03 1.99 12.34
CA ALA A 232 -16.72 1.22 13.54
C ALA A 232 -15.22 1.24 13.86
N GLU A 233 -14.37 1.00 12.86
CA GLU A 233 -12.92 1.08 13.04
C GLU A 233 -12.46 2.48 13.49
N ALA A 234 -13.06 3.54 12.93
CA ALA A 234 -12.73 4.91 13.30
C ALA A 234 -13.19 5.25 14.73
N ALA A 235 -14.38 4.79 15.12
CA ALA A 235 -14.93 4.99 16.46
C ALA A 235 -14.13 4.23 17.51
N ASP A 236 -13.81 2.96 17.26
CA ASP A 236 -12.99 2.12 18.14
C ASP A 236 -11.60 2.74 18.33
N ALA A 237 -11.01 3.31 17.29
CA ALA A 237 -9.71 3.97 17.38
C ALA A 237 -9.72 5.21 18.29
N ILE A 238 -10.81 6.00 18.30
CA ILE A 238 -10.97 7.12 19.25
C ILE A 238 -11.17 6.59 20.68
N ALA A 239 -12.00 5.55 20.85
CA ALA A 239 -12.26 4.95 22.15
C ALA A 239 -10.99 4.35 22.79
N LEU A 240 -10.16 3.66 22.00
CA LEU A 240 -8.88 3.09 22.43
C LEU A 240 -7.85 4.15 22.83
N ALA A 241 -7.97 5.38 22.32
CA ALA A 241 -7.14 6.49 22.75
C ALA A 241 -7.52 7.02 24.15
N GLY A 242 -8.55 6.46 24.79
CA GLY A 242 -9.05 6.89 26.10
C GLY A 242 -9.85 8.19 26.05
N LEU A 243 -10.34 8.57 24.86
CA LEU A 243 -11.00 9.84 24.58
C LEU A 243 -12.47 9.55 24.25
N SER A 244 -13.40 10.00 25.08
CA SER A 244 -14.84 9.87 24.83
C SER A 244 -15.27 10.84 23.72
N GLN A 245 -16.15 10.40 22.82
CA GLN A 245 -16.81 11.31 21.88
C GLN A 245 -17.71 12.30 22.66
N PRO A 246 -17.80 13.58 22.25
CA PRO A 246 -18.82 14.46 22.80
C PRO A 246 -20.19 13.92 22.37
N GLU A 247 -21.12 13.83 23.32
CA GLU A 247 -22.51 13.43 23.00
C GLU A 247 -23.10 14.42 21.99
N LEU A 248 -23.54 13.89 20.85
CA LEU A 248 -24.38 14.62 19.90
C LEU A 248 -25.69 14.96 20.62
N THR A 249 -25.83 16.21 21.04
CA THR A 249 -27.10 16.75 21.51
C THR A 249 -28.04 16.89 20.30
N ALA A 250 -29.22 16.28 20.42
CA ALA A 250 -30.27 16.22 19.41
C ALA A 250 -30.86 17.60 19.07
#